data_AF-A0A965KT75-F1
#
_entry.id   AF-A0A965KT75-F1
#
_cell.length_a   1.000
_cell.length_b   1.000
_cell.length_c   1.000
_cell.angle_alpha   90.00
_cell.angle_beta   90.00
_cell.angle_gamma   90.00
#
_symmetry.space_group_name_H-M   'P 1'
#
loop_
_entity.id
_entity.type
_entity.pdbx_description
1 polymer ?
#
loop_
_entity_poly.entity_id
_entity_poly.type
_entity_poly.pdbx_seq_one_letter_code
_entity_poly.pdbx_strand_id
1 'polypeptide(L)'
;MSRISVASSNDDILRKQIIDALSQYLDIIQSRRGISAYLVVSSNQNNPPSLTAAGILKVSVFITPIIPVHEIQLDLVITKQGVEFSETNLANLAG
;
A
#
# COMPACT_ATOMS: atom_id res chain seq x y z
N MET A 1 -40.84 -6.18 -22.87
CA MET A 1 -40.68 -6.21 -21.40
C MET A 1 -39.26 -6.64 -21.08
N SER A 2 -38.37 -5.67 -20.80
CA SER A 2 -36.98 -5.95 -20.41
C SER A 2 -36.97 -6.34 -18.94
N ARG A 3 -36.60 -7.59 -18.65
CA ARG A 3 -36.30 -8.03 -17.28
C ARG A 3 -34.95 -7.43 -16.92
N ILE A 4 -34.96 -6.27 -16.28
CA ILE A 4 -33.79 -5.75 -15.60
C ILE A 4 -33.55 -6.68 -14.41
N SER A 5 -32.50 -7.48 -14.48
CA SER A 5 -32.05 -8.39 -13.42
C SER A 5 -31.55 -7.57 -12.22
N VAL A 6 -32.45 -7.22 -11.30
CA VAL A 6 -32.16 -6.40 -10.10
C VAL A 6 -31.15 -7.06 -9.13
N ALA A 7 -30.82 -8.35 -9.33
CA ALA A 7 -29.84 -9.04 -8.50
C ALA A 7 -28.38 -8.63 -8.77
N SER A 8 -28.03 -8.21 -9.99
CA SER A 8 -26.63 -7.84 -10.32
C SER A 8 -26.25 -6.46 -9.82
N SER A 9 -27.22 -5.57 -9.55
CA SER A 9 -26.93 -4.20 -9.11
C SER A 9 -26.55 -4.11 -7.63
N ASN A 10 -27.10 -4.96 -6.76
CA ASN A 10 -26.87 -4.86 -5.31
C ASN A 10 -25.48 -5.39 -4.89
N ASP A 11 -25.00 -6.47 -5.49
CA ASP A 11 -23.67 -7.01 -5.16
C ASP A 11 -22.54 -6.08 -5.60
N ASP A 12 -22.72 -5.37 -6.72
CA ASP A 12 -21.75 -4.38 -7.18
C ASP A 12 -21.74 -3.14 -6.26
N ILE A 13 -22.91 -2.73 -5.73
CA ILE A 13 -23.00 -1.64 -4.76
C ILE A 13 -22.32 -2.02 -3.45
N LEU A 14 -22.64 -3.18 -2.87
CA LEU A 14 -22.04 -3.63 -1.61
C LEU A 14 -20.52 -3.79 -1.76
N ARG A 15 -20.07 -4.38 -2.87
CA ARG A 15 -18.64 -4.51 -3.18
C ARG A 15 -17.96 -3.16 -3.23
N LYS A 16 -18.56 -2.20 -3.95
CA LYS A 16 -18.03 -0.85 -4.04
C LYS A 16 -17.99 -0.15 -2.68
N GLN A 17 -19.04 -0.26 -1.88
CA GLN A 17 -19.07 0.30 -0.52
C GLN A 17 -17.96 -0.24 0.37
N ILE A 18 -17.69 -1.55 0.31
CA ILE A 18 -16.61 -2.18 1.09
C ILE A 18 -15.23 -1.72 0.59
N ILE A 19 -15.00 -1.68 -0.73
CA ILE A 19 -13.75 -1.16 -1.29
C ILE A 19 -13.53 0.29 -0.88
N ASP A 20 -14.55 1.13 -1.01
CA ASP A 20 -14.47 2.56 -0.70
C ASP A 20 -14.20 2.77 0.81
N ALA A 21 -14.86 2.01 1.69
CA ALA A 21 -14.64 2.09 3.14
C ALA A 21 -13.23 1.63 3.56
N LEU A 22 -12.75 0.51 3.01
CA LEU A 22 -11.39 0.02 3.28
C LEU A 22 -10.33 0.99 2.76
N SER A 23 -10.54 1.55 1.58
CA SER A 23 -9.61 2.53 0.99
C SER A 23 -9.56 3.79 1.85
N GLN A 24 -10.71 4.33 2.26
CA GLN A 24 -10.78 5.49 3.15
C GLN A 24 -10.07 5.25 4.49
N TYR A 25 -10.18 4.04 5.05
CA TYR A 25 -9.46 3.69 6.28
C TYR A 25 -7.94 3.61 6.06
N LEU A 26 -7.50 2.98 4.97
CA LEU A 26 -6.08 2.84 4.64
C LEU A 26 -5.45 4.19 4.26
N ASP A 27 -6.19 5.13 3.68
CA ASP A 27 -5.74 6.51 3.43
C ASP A 27 -5.38 7.25 4.73
N ILE A 28 -6.15 7.01 5.80
CA ILE A 28 -5.83 7.58 7.13
C ILE A 28 -4.51 7.01 7.65
N ILE A 29 -4.25 5.71 7.42
CA ILE A 29 -3.00 5.07 7.85
C ILE A 29 -1.82 5.55 6.99
N GLN A 30 -2.01 5.68 5.68
CA GLN A 30 -0.98 6.16 4.76
C GLN A 30 -0.62 7.64 5.03
N SER A 31 -1.62 8.50 5.24
CA SER A 31 -1.39 9.92 5.60
C SER A 31 -0.65 10.10 6.92
N ARG A 32 -0.78 9.14 7.85
CA ARG A 32 -0.02 9.09 9.11
C ARG A 32 1.33 8.38 8.99
N ARG A 33 1.78 8.08 7.77
CA ARG A 33 3.04 7.38 7.47
C ARG A 33 3.16 6.00 8.14
N GLY A 34 2.03 5.29 8.32
CA GLY A 34 2.04 3.90 8.78
C GLY A 34 2.32 2.89 7.65
N ILE A 35 1.91 3.21 6.42
CA ILE A 35 2.08 2.37 5.22
C ILE A 35 2.54 3.25 4.05
N SER A 36 3.32 2.69 3.13
CA SER A 36 3.82 3.44 1.96
C SER A 36 2.86 3.33 0.78
N ALA A 37 2.25 2.17 0.60
CA ALA A 37 1.28 1.89 -0.45
C ALA A 37 0.28 0.81 0.01
N TYR A 38 -0.89 0.82 -0.61
CA TYR A 38 -1.86 -0.25 -0.46
C TYR A 38 -2.65 -0.46 -1.77
N LEU A 39 -3.30 -1.63 -1.88
CA LEU A 39 -4.22 -1.94 -2.97
C LEU A 39 -5.37 -2.79 -2.42
N VAL A 40 -6.61 -2.36 -2.68
CA VAL A 40 -7.83 -3.11 -2.35
C VAL A 40 -8.46 -3.63 -3.64
N VAL A 41 -8.67 -4.93 -3.75
CA VAL A 41 -9.22 -5.58 -4.96
C VAL A 41 -10.38 -6.49 -4.61
N SER A 42 -11.50 -6.29 -5.29
CA SER A 42 -12.58 -7.27 -5.39
C SER A 42 -13.08 -7.28 -6.83
N SER A 43 -12.85 -8.39 -7.53
CA SER A 43 -13.15 -8.58 -8.95
C SER A 43 -14.02 -9.83 -9.16
N ASN A 44 -14.48 -10.04 -10.38
CA ASN A 44 -15.21 -11.27 -10.72
C ASN A 44 -14.28 -12.50 -10.78
N GLN A 45 -12.97 -12.28 -10.85
CA GLN A 45 -11.99 -13.36 -10.91
C GLN A 45 -11.76 -14.00 -9.54
N ASN A 46 -11.81 -13.22 -8.46
CA ASN A 46 -11.77 -13.73 -7.09
C ASN A 46 -13.18 -14.02 -6.51
N ASN A 47 -14.23 -13.57 -7.18
CA ASN A 47 -15.64 -13.85 -6.84
C ASN A 47 -16.37 -14.58 -7.98
N PRO A 48 -16.06 -15.86 -8.24
CA PRO A 48 -16.85 -16.65 -9.17
C PRO A 48 -18.30 -16.79 -8.68
N PRO A 49 -19.28 -17.00 -9.59
CA PRO A 49 -20.70 -17.07 -9.26
C PRO A 49 -21.06 -18.07 -8.16
N SER A 50 -20.28 -19.15 -8.00
CA SER A 50 -20.47 -20.14 -6.95
C SER A 50 -20.27 -19.59 -5.54
N LEU A 51 -19.33 -18.64 -5.35
CA LEU A 51 -19.11 -17.99 -4.07
C LEU A 51 -20.16 -16.93 -3.80
N THR A 52 -20.50 -16.13 -4.82
CA THR A 52 -21.54 -15.12 -4.72
C THR A 52 -22.90 -15.73 -4.41
N ALA A 53 -23.25 -16.85 -5.07
CA ALA A 53 -24.48 -17.60 -4.78
C ALA A 53 -24.51 -18.21 -3.37
N ALA A 54 -23.34 -18.44 -2.76
CA ALA A 54 -23.20 -18.85 -1.37
C ALA A 54 -23.17 -17.66 -0.38
N GLY A 55 -23.38 -16.43 -0.86
CA GLY A 55 -23.33 -15.22 -0.04
C GLY A 55 -21.92 -14.83 0.42
N ILE A 56 -20.88 -15.29 -0.27
CA ILE A 56 -19.48 -15.03 0.07
C ILE A 56 -18.93 -13.95 -0.87
N LEU A 57 -18.45 -12.85 -0.28
CA LEU A 57 -17.69 -11.80 -0.97
C LEU A 57 -16.23 -11.85 -0.52
N LYS A 58 -15.32 -12.09 -1.46
CA LYS A 58 -13.88 -12.02 -1.26
C LYS A 58 -13.35 -10.64 -1.62
N VAL A 59 -12.61 -10.08 -0.68
CA VAL A 59 -11.86 -8.82 -0.84
C VAL A 59 -10.41 -9.09 -0.46
N SER A 60 -9.50 -8.71 -1.35
CA SER A 60 -8.06 -8.86 -1.15
C SER A 60 -7.45 -7.50 -0.88
N VAL A 61 -6.64 -7.40 0.18
CA VAL A 61 -5.97 -6.16 0.59
C VAL A 61 -4.47 -6.42 0.63
N PHE A 62 -3.72 -5.63 -0.12
CA PHE A 62 -2.25 -5.65 -0.15
C PHE A 62 -1.75 -4.37 0.51
N ILE A 63 -0.76 -4.50 1.39
CA ILE A 63 -0.20 -3.38 2.16
C ILE A 63 1.31 -3.47 2.12
N THR A 64 1.97 -2.34 1.82
CA THR A 64 3.41 -2.16 1.99
C THR A 64 3.64 -1.31 3.24
N PRO A 65 4.17 -1.87 4.34
CA PRO A 65 4.42 -1.10 5.55
C PRO A 65 5.58 -0.11 5.35
N ILE A 66 5.54 1.02 6.05
CA ILE A 66 6.74 1.85 6.20
C ILE A 66 7.60 1.20 7.29
N ILE A 67 8.81 0.79 6.92
CA ILE A 67 9.80 0.30 7.89
C ILE A 67 10.35 1.54 8.60
N PRO A 68 10.16 1.69 9.92
CA PRO A 68 10.73 2.82 10.65
C PRO A 68 12.26 2.75 10.57
N VAL A 69 12.91 3.93 10.55
CA VAL A 69 14.37 4.02 10.61
C VAL A 69 14.83 3.45 11.95
N HIS A 70 15.44 2.26 11.92
CA HIS A 70 15.97 1.59 13.11
C HIS A 70 17.45 1.90 13.38
N GLU A 71 18.13 2.55 12.42
CA GLU A 71 19.56 2.81 12.46
C GLU A 71 19.85 4.15 11.80
N ILE A 72 20.64 4.99 12.46
CA ILE A 72 21.17 6.24 11.91
C ILE A 72 22.68 6.10 11.93
N GLN A 73 23.28 6.04 10.74
CA GLN A 73 24.74 6.05 10.58
C GLN A 73 25.20 7.51 10.48
N LEU A 74 26.15 7.87 11.34
CA LEU A 74 26.72 9.22 11.40
C LEU A 74 28.23 9.11 11.20
N ASP A 75 28.71 9.58 10.06
CA ASP A 75 30.13 9.63 9.75
C ASP A 75 30.72 11.01 10.10
N LEU A 76 31.53 11.06 11.15
CA LEU A 76 32.26 12.25 11.55
C LEU A 76 33.72 12.15 11.05
N VAL A 77 34.04 12.89 10.00
CA VAL A 77 35.40 12.93 9.43
C VAL A 77 36.10 14.23 9.82
N ILE A 78 37.19 14.12 10.59
CA ILE A 78 38.04 15.26 10.99
C ILE A 78 39.31 15.24 10.14
N THR A 79 39.52 16.29 9.35
CA THR A 79 40.69 16.45 8.47
C THR A 79 41.66 17.50 8.99
N LYS A 80 42.90 17.45 8.51
CA LYS A 80 43.91 18.49 8.78
C LYS A 80 43.57 19.76 8.02
N GLN A 81 43.89 20.90 8.60
CA GLN A 81 43.64 22.22 8.01
C GLN A 81 44.33 22.33 6.64
N GLY A 82 43.57 22.70 5.59
CA GLY A 82 44.07 22.88 4.22
C GLY A 82 43.82 21.72 3.24
N VAL A 83 43.14 20.64 3.65
CA VAL A 83 42.68 19.60 2.72
C VAL A 83 41.27 19.93 2.24
N GLU A 84 41.06 20.06 0.92
CA GLU A 84 39.73 20.28 0.34
C GLU A 84 38.94 18.97 0.24
N PHE A 85 37.64 19.05 0.55
CA PHE A 85 36.72 17.92 0.49
C PHE A 85 36.32 17.66 -0.96
N SER A 86 36.58 16.44 -1.45
CA SER A 86 36.01 15.93 -2.70
C SER A 86 35.14 14.72 -2.37
N GLU A 87 33.93 14.67 -2.95
CA GLU A 87 32.93 13.62 -2.78
C GLU A 87 33.52 12.20 -2.96
N THR A 88 34.57 12.07 -3.79
CA THR A 88 35.29 10.81 -4.02
C THR A 88 35.99 10.24 -2.78
N ASN A 89 36.42 11.06 -1.82
CA ASN A 89 37.12 10.57 -0.63
C ASN A 89 36.18 9.91 0.39
N LEU A 90 34.87 10.19 0.35
CA LEU A 90 33.88 9.65 1.29
C LEU A 90 33.46 8.21 0.96
N ALA A 91 33.49 7.83 -0.32
CA ALA A 91 33.15 6.48 -0.76
C ALA A 91 34.13 5.40 -0.25
N ASN A 92 35.36 5.79 0.08
CA ASN A 92 36.41 4.87 0.55
C ASN A 92 36.36 4.60 2.05
N LEU A 93 35.49 5.27 2.83
CA LEU A 93 35.29 4.99 4.25
C LEU A 93 34.23 3.90 4.50
N ALA A 94 33.47 3.51 3.47
CA ALA A 94 32.47 2.45 3.54
C ALA A 94 33.03 1.04 3.25
N GLY A 95 34.35 0.87 3.33
CA GLY A 95 35.07 -0.40 3.11
C GLY A 95 35.71 -0.94 4.37
#